data_AF-A0A9W8K4X9-F1
#
_entry.id   AF-A0A9W8K4X9-F1
#
_cell.length_a   1.000
_cell.length_b   1.000
_cell.length_c   1.000
_cell.angle_alpha   90.00
_cell.angle_beta   90.00
_cell.angle_gamma   90.00
#
_symmetry.space_group_name_H-M   'P 1'
#
loop_
_entity.id
_entity.type
_entity.pdbx_description
1 polymer ?
#
loop_
_entity_poly.entity_id
_entity_poly.type
_entity_poly.pdbx_seq_one_letter_code
_entity_poly.pdbx_strand_id
1 'polypeptide(L)'
;MSSSPEPSTSGLLPVDRGILHDVVQNLTISTLADGRSRKRSSVGEGPGGDENGSTDTYTSYGWAFCRQADIFIHVDAMVVEGIKKETEDTDDERQLSDKERHTRQGWETLCQIIPNFRTQMLGLTDQRCLRKKVCQQINESRDGTRGDDTSALKGCIIDYLLVDTVASQALGIKRKGLKGDRGWMHPVTAELLSPIKYPATQETYNDLNRGGKNARAGDFPRFLYPDGHIYNPDDIETGILQGHLMLRVAKHILQGPTAALAGAGFHRGRGGNASLMNLSGVTPNVIAYIAVQTRFALSSQSMWGKRDGLFDYQEFYWRIVSLFDDDEGQDIIALYNYHVFGNPPPASASALANSELEPITEESDYDKLKEQRAAKRARQATR
;
A
#
# COMPACT_ATOMS: atom_id res chain seq x y z
N MET A 1 -64.71 12.87 31.84
CA MET A 1 -64.10 12.04 30.78
C MET A 1 -63.14 12.93 30.01
N SER A 2 -61.84 12.85 30.31
CA SER A 2 -60.78 13.53 29.55
C SER A 2 -59.55 12.65 29.67
N SER A 3 -59.39 11.73 28.72
CA SER A 3 -58.19 10.91 28.59
C SER A 3 -57.24 11.63 27.64
N SER A 4 -56.13 12.12 28.16
CA SER A 4 -55.00 12.60 27.36
C SER A 4 -54.42 11.44 26.54
N PRO A 5 -53.97 11.67 25.29
CA PRO A 5 -53.27 10.65 24.54
C PRO A 5 -51.83 10.52 25.07
N GLU A 6 -51.41 9.29 25.36
CA GLU A 6 -50.01 8.99 25.66
C GLU A 6 -49.12 9.30 24.45
N PRO A 7 -47.87 9.75 24.67
CA PRO A 7 -46.93 9.98 23.59
C PRO A 7 -46.48 8.64 23.01
N SER A 8 -46.68 8.48 21.70
CA SER A 8 -46.14 7.37 20.92
C SER A 8 -44.63 7.30 21.10
N THR A 9 -44.15 6.27 21.78
CA THR A 9 -42.75 5.87 21.76
C THR A 9 -42.37 5.56 20.31
N SER A 10 -41.53 6.42 19.74
CA SER A 10 -40.91 6.21 18.43
C SER A 10 -40.25 4.83 18.41
N GLY A 11 -40.75 3.95 17.55
CA GLY A 11 -40.21 2.62 17.33
C GLY A 11 -38.80 2.69 16.75
N LEU A 12 -37.80 2.76 17.62
CA LEU A 12 -36.45 2.30 17.30
C LEU A 12 -36.53 0.78 17.26
N LEU A 13 -36.38 0.20 16.07
CA LEU A 13 -36.23 -1.25 15.94
C LEU A 13 -35.05 -1.69 16.83
N PRO A 14 -35.24 -2.67 17.72
CA PRO A 14 -34.14 -3.17 18.54
C PRO A 14 -33.03 -3.66 17.60
N VAL A 15 -31.80 -3.21 17.83
CA VAL A 15 -30.63 -3.74 17.11
C VAL A 15 -30.65 -5.26 17.19
N ASP A 16 -30.49 -5.91 16.03
CA ASP A 16 -30.48 -7.37 15.94
C ASP A 16 -29.48 -7.93 16.94
N ARG A 17 -29.98 -8.80 17.84
CA ARG A 17 -29.16 -9.43 18.89
C ARG A 17 -28.02 -10.24 18.28
N GLY A 18 -28.16 -10.76 17.06
CA GLY A 18 -27.09 -11.43 16.32
C GLY A 18 -25.95 -10.48 15.97
N ILE A 19 -26.26 -9.31 15.40
CA ILE A 19 -25.25 -8.30 15.05
C ILE A 19 -24.47 -7.85 16.29
N LEU A 20 -25.19 -7.63 17.40
CA LEU A 20 -24.56 -7.24 18.66
C LEU A 20 -23.61 -8.31 19.19
N HIS A 21 -24.05 -9.56 19.16
CA HIS A 21 -23.26 -10.69 19.62
C HIS A 21 -21.95 -10.80 18.80
N ASP A 22 -22.05 -10.77 17.47
CA ASP A 22 -20.90 -10.91 16.57
C ASP A 22 -19.87 -9.78 16.76
N VAL A 23 -20.33 -8.53 16.86
CA VAL A 23 -19.44 -7.38 17.06
C VAL A 23 -18.74 -7.47 18.42
N VAL A 24 -19.48 -7.79 19.48
CA VAL A 24 -18.90 -7.93 20.83
C VAL A 24 -17.91 -9.09 20.88
N GLN A 25 -18.20 -10.20 20.22
CA GLN A 25 -17.30 -11.34 20.11
C GLN A 25 -15.99 -10.94 19.42
N ASN A 26 -16.05 -10.27 18.26
CA ASN A 26 -14.86 -9.81 17.53
C ASN A 26 -14.01 -8.83 18.36
N LEU A 27 -14.65 -7.88 19.06
CA LEU A 27 -13.97 -6.96 19.95
C LEU A 27 -13.28 -7.69 21.12
N THR A 28 -13.96 -8.67 21.72
CA THR A 28 -13.46 -9.42 22.88
C THR A 28 -12.27 -10.29 22.51
N ILE A 29 -12.35 -11.02 21.39
CA ILE A 29 -11.25 -11.83 20.86
C ILE A 29 -10.02 -10.95 20.62
N SER A 30 -10.19 -9.75 20.05
CA SER A 30 -9.09 -8.80 19.86
C SER A 30 -8.43 -8.40 21.19
N THR A 31 -9.21 -8.02 22.19
CA THR A 31 -8.65 -7.60 23.50
C THR A 31 -7.87 -8.71 24.21
N LEU A 32 -8.32 -9.97 24.07
CA LEU A 32 -7.64 -11.13 24.64
C LEU A 32 -6.33 -11.45 23.91
N ALA A 33 -6.27 -11.19 22.60
CA ALA A 33 -5.06 -11.34 21.80
C ALA A 33 -4.00 -10.29 22.16
N ASP A 34 -4.39 -9.04 22.41
CA ASP A 34 -3.47 -7.96 22.78
C ASP A 34 -2.84 -8.17 24.19
N GLY A 35 -3.58 -8.79 25.11
CA GLY A 35 -3.06 -9.15 26.44
C GLY A 35 -2.00 -10.26 26.44
N ARG A 36 -1.90 -11.04 25.36
CA ARG A 36 -0.84 -12.03 25.15
C ARG A 36 0.24 -11.40 24.26
N SER A 37 1.15 -10.67 24.87
CA SER A 37 2.33 -10.08 24.22
C SER A 37 2.88 -10.98 23.10
N ARG A 38 2.85 -10.47 21.86
CA ARG A 38 3.49 -11.05 20.67
C ARG A 38 5.00 -11.11 20.89
N LYS A 39 5.46 -12.18 21.52
CA LYS A 39 6.86 -12.60 21.47
C LYS A 39 7.15 -13.01 20.02
N ARG A 40 7.61 -12.06 19.20
CA ARG A 40 8.21 -12.38 17.89
C ARG A 40 9.44 -13.25 18.17
N SER A 41 9.35 -14.55 17.86
CA SER A 41 10.50 -15.42 17.85
C SER A 41 11.46 -14.95 16.74
N SER A 42 12.62 -14.48 17.16
CA SER A 42 13.80 -14.41 16.31
C SER A 42 14.21 -15.82 15.92
N VAL A 43 14.34 -16.07 14.60
CA VAL A 43 15.15 -17.11 13.96
C VAL A 43 15.10 -18.51 14.61
N GLY A 44 14.36 -19.43 14.00
CA GLY A 44 14.48 -20.86 14.30
C GLY A 44 13.23 -21.63 13.88
N GLU A 45 13.44 -22.58 12.98
CA GLU A 45 12.62 -23.76 12.63
C GLU A 45 11.14 -23.78 13.01
N GLY A 46 10.28 -23.84 12.00
CA GLY A 46 8.83 -23.89 12.18
C GLY A 46 8.33 -25.19 12.82
N PRO A 47 7.18 -25.15 13.51
CA PRO A 47 6.37 -26.33 13.74
C PRO A 47 5.19 -26.40 12.75
N GLY A 48 4.63 -27.60 12.69
CA GLY A 48 3.60 -28.07 11.78
C GLY A 48 2.35 -27.21 11.69
N GLY A 49 1.59 -27.45 10.62
CA GLY A 49 0.30 -26.82 10.41
C GLY A 49 -0.67 -27.20 11.50
N ASP A 50 -1.08 -26.20 12.27
CA ASP A 50 -2.36 -26.24 12.95
C ASP A 50 -3.36 -25.48 12.07
N GLU A 51 -4.32 -26.22 11.51
CA GLU A 51 -5.58 -25.73 10.95
C GLU A 51 -6.47 -25.17 12.07
N ASN A 52 -5.96 -24.21 12.85
CA ASN A 52 -6.76 -23.47 13.80
C ASN A 52 -7.20 -22.20 13.10
N GLY A 53 -8.46 -22.16 12.65
CA GLY A 53 -9.02 -21.00 11.96
C GLY A 53 -8.75 -19.74 12.77
N SER A 54 -7.83 -18.90 12.27
CA SER A 54 -7.62 -17.55 12.77
C SER A 54 -8.98 -16.87 12.73
N THR A 55 -9.57 -16.59 13.89
CA THR A 55 -10.78 -15.78 13.94
C THR A 55 -10.33 -14.36 13.62
N ASP A 56 -10.49 -13.95 12.37
CA ASP A 56 -10.11 -12.63 11.91
C ASP A 56 -10.84 -11.56 12.75
N THR A 57 -10.05 -10.70 13.39
CA THR A 57 -10.54 -9.63 14.26
C THR A 57 -10.48 -8.28 13.55
N TYR A 58 -11.16 -7.25 14.06
CA TYR A 58 -11.02 -5.88 13.57
C TYR A 58 -9.56 -5.40 13.54
N THR A 59 -8.74 -5.87 14.48
CA THR A 59 -7.29 -5.64 14.48
C THR A 59 -6.61 -6.27 13.28
N SER A 60 -6.96 -7.51 12.89
CA SER A 60 -6.37 -8.12 11.68
C SER A 60 -6.71 -7.35 10.39
N TYR A 61 -7.92 -6.79 10.31
CA TYR A 61 -8.35 -6.02 9.15
C TYR A 61 -7.75 -4.61 9.06
N GLY A 62 -7.49 -3.95 10.19
CA GLY A 62 -6.81 -2.64 10.19
C GLY A 62 -5.43 -2.66 9.53
N TRP A 63 -4.74 -3.80 9.64
CA TRP A 63 -3.45 -4.03 8.97
C TRP A 63 -3.59 -4.13 7.44
N ALA A 64 -4.63 -4.81 6.94
CA ALA A 64 -4.91 -4.89 5.52
C ALA A 64 -5.40 -3.55 4.95
N PHE A 65 -6.27 -2.86 5.69
CA PHE A 65 -6.83 -1.57 5.34
C PHE A 65 -5.74 -0.49 5.18
N CYS A 66 -4.73 -0.50 6.07
CA CYS A 66 -3.63 0.48 6.06
C CYS A 66 -2.92 0.62 4.70
N ARG A 67 -2.75 -0.50 3.98
CA ARG A 67 -2.03 -0.50 2.70
C ARG A 67 -2.95 -0.25 1.50
N GLN A 68 -4.27 -0.29 1.70
CA GLN A 68 -5.26 -0.28 0.62
C GLN A 68 -6.12 1.00 0.59
N ALA A 69 -6.03 1.86 1.61
CA ALA A 69 -6.89 3.03 1.75
C ALA A 69 -6.16 4.21 2.41
N ASP A 70 -6.89 5.31 2.61
CA ASP A 70 -6.40 6.55 3.24
C ASP A 70 -5.92 6.30 4.69
N ILE A 71 -4.65 6.61 4.93
CA ILE A 71 -3.97 6.48 6.23
C ILE A 71 -4.05 7.75 7.11
N PHE A 72 -4.64 8.83 6.60
CA PHE A 72 -4.75 10.16 7.21
C PHE A 72 -6.15 10.47 7.74
N ILE A 73 -7.21 10.00 7.09
CA ILE A 73 -8.59 10.14 7.58
C ILE A 73 -8.85 9.08 8.65
N HIS A 74 -9.43 9.47 9.78
CA HIS A 74 -9.74 8.54 10.88
C HIS A 74 -10.91 7.62 10.49
N VAL A 75 -10.83 6.32 10.81
CA VAL A 75 -11.89 5.34 10.45
C VAL A 75 -13.28 5.75 10.96
N ASP A 76 -13.37 6.39 12.13
CA ASP A 76 -14.65 6.90 12.65
C ASP A 76 -15.33 7.89 11.69
N ALA A 77 -14.55 8.76 11.03
CA ALA A 77 -15.08 9.71 10.06
C ALA A 77 -15.58 8.99 8.79
N MET A 78 -14.85 7.97 8.33
CA MET A 78 -15.26 7.11 7.21
C MET A 78 -16.58 6.40 7.50
N VAL A 79 -16.70 5.81 8.68
CA VAL A 79 -17.90 5.10 9.10
C VAL A 79 -19.09 6.04 9.28
N VAL A 80 -18.89 7.22 9.87
CA VAL A 80 -19.98 8.21 10.06
C VAL A 80 -20.50 8.70 8.70
N GLU A 81 -19.62 9.05 7.77
CA GLU A 81 -20.04 9.49 6.43
C GLU A 81 -20.66 8.35 5.63
N GLY A 82 -20.14 7.12 5.78
CA GLY A 82 -20.71 5.92 5.16
C GLY A 82 -22.14 5.66 5.64
N ILE A 83 -22.38 5.62 6.95
CA ILE A 83 -23.72 5.46 7.51
C ILE A 83 -24.65 6.58 7.03
N LYS A 84 -24.17 7.83 7.03
CA LYS A 84 -24.94 8.97 6.55
C LYS A 84 -25.39 8.77 5.09
N LYS A 85 -24.46 8.43 4.19
CA LYS A 85 -24.76 8.13 2.78
C LYS A 85 -25.82 7.02 2.61
N GLU A 86 -25.79 5.99 3.46
CA GLU A 86 -26.68 4.83 3.36
C GLU A 86 -28.05 5.05 3.99
N THR A 87 -28.20 6.11 4.79
CA THR A 87 -29.43 6.44 5.54
C THR A 87 -30.09 7.72 5.05
N GLU A 88 -29.41 8.49 4.20
CA GLU A 88 -29.98 9.66 3.53
C GLU A 88 -30.90 9.21 2.39
N ASP A 89 -32.19 9.54 2.47
CA ASP A 89 -33.22 9.30 1.43
C ASP A 89 -33.13 10.28 0.24
N THR A 90 -31.97 10.91 0.02
CA THR A 90 -31.82 12.01 -0.93
C THR A 90 -30.88 11.65 -2.07
N ASP A 91 -31.41 11.61 -3.30
CA ASP A 91 -30.68 11.74 -4.57
C ASP A 91 -30.11 13.16 -4.72
N ASP A 92 -29.34 13.62 -3.72
CA ASP A 92 -28.74 14.94 -3.72
C ASP A 92 -27.56 14.92 -4.71
N GLU A 93 -27.82 15.29 -5.97
CA GLU A 93 -26.85 15.40 -7.08
C GLU A 93 -25.77 16.48 -6.85
N ARG A 94 -25.56 16.93 -5.61
CA ARG A 94 -24.54 17.91 -5.30
C ARG A 94 -23.15 17.33 -5.49
N GLN A 95 -22.24 18.14 -6.02
CA GLN A 95 -20.83 17.76 -6.11
C GLN A 95 -20.27 17.56 -4.70
N LEU A 96 -19.73 16.37 -4.46
CA LEU A 96 -19.01 16.07 -3.23
C LEU A 96 -17.71 16.85 -3.18
N SER A 97 -17.31 17.28 -1.99
CA SER A 97 -15.95 17.74 -1.75
C SER A 97 -14.95 16.58 -1.87
N ASP A 98 -13.66 16.88 -2.12
CA ASP A 98 -12.59 15.87 -2.10
C ASP A 98 -12.62 15.06 -0.81
N LYS A 99 -12.78 15.74 0.32
CA LYS A 99 -12.84 15.09 1.63
C LYS A 99 -14.00 14.09 1.73
N GLU A 100 -15.19 14.43 1.23
CA GLU A 100 -16.33 13.51 1.20
C GLU A 100 -16.05 12.31 0.27
N ARG A 101 -15.50 12.55 -0.93
CA ARG A 101 -15.08 11.47 -1.85
C ARG A 101 -14.09 10.51 -1.19
N HIS A 102 -13.03 11.04 -0.60
CA HIS A 102 -11.97 10.28 0.07
C HIS A 102 -12.51 9.49 1.26
N THR A 103 -13.40 10.11 2.04
CA THR A 103 -14.03 9.47 3.20
C THR A 103 -14.96 8.33 2.77
N ARG A 104 -15.74 8.53 1.70
CA ARG A 104 -16.61 7.51 1.11
C ARG A 104 -15.81 6.36 0.49
N GLN A 105 -14.70 6.64 -0.21
CA GLN A 105 -13.82 5.60 -0.72
C GLN A 105 -13.30 4.72 0.44
N GLY A 106 -12.86 5.34 1.54
CA GLY A 106 -12.43 4.61 2.74
C GLY A 106 -13.52 3.73 3.34
N TRP A 107 -14.78 4.19 3.37
CA TRP A 107 -15.93 3.36 3.77
C TRP A 107 -16.12 2.13 2.87
N GLU A 108 -16.11 2.33 1.55
CA GLU A 108 -16.28 1.22 0.61
C GLU A 108 -15.17 0.18 0.76
N THR A 109 -13.91 0.63 0.93
CA THR A 109 -12.77 -0.28 1.17
C THR A 109 -12.90 -1.03 2.51
N LEU A 110 -13.38 -0.38 3.58
CA LEU A 110 -13.67 -1.08 4.84
C LEU A 110 -14.72 -2.17 4.65
N CYS A 111 -15.82 -1.87 3.94
CA CYS A 111 -16.87 -2.84 3.64
C CYS A 111 -16.39 -3.99 2.75
N GLN A 112 -15.41 -3.75 1.88
CA GLN A 112 -14.83 -4.77 1.00
C GLN A 112 -13.88 -5.70 1.77
N ILE A 113 -13.07 -5.15 2.68
CA ILE A 113 -12.05 -5.92 3.42
C ILE A 113 -12.67 -6.67 4.61
N ILE A 114 -13.65 -6.07 5.28
CA ILE A 114 -14.22 -6.60 6.52
C ILE A 114 -15.58 -7.24 6.23
N PRO A 115 -15.71 -8.57 6.38
CA PRO A 115 -16.97 -9.27 6.15
C PRO A 115 -18.11 -8.70 6.99
N ASN A 116 -19.28 -8.51 6.38
CA ASN A 116 -20.50 -7.99 7.00
C ASN A 116 -20.38 -6.60 7.65
N PHE A 117 -19.29 -5.87 7.43
CA PHE A 117 -19.03 -4.61 8.12
C PHE A 117 -20.10 -3.55 7.86
N ARG A 118 -20.61 -3.47 6.62
CA ARG A 118 -21.71 -2.56 6.26
C ARG A 118 -22.93 -2.79 7.16
N THR A 119 -23.43 -4.03 7.18
CA THR A 119 -24.58 -4.44 7.99
C THR A 119 -24.34 -4.20 9.48
N GLN A 120 -23.15 -4.53 9.98
CA GLN A 120 -22.79 -4.32 11.37
C GLN A 120 -22.80 -2.84 11.74
N MET A 121 -22.16 -1.98 10.95
CA MET A 121 -22.07 -0.55 11.27
C MET A 121 -23.43 0.15 11.14
N LEU A 122 -24.27 -0.22 10.18
CA LEU A 122 -25.64 0.27 10.06
C LEU A 122 -26.52 -0.19 11.23
N GLY A 123 -26.41 -1.45 11.65
CA GLY A 123 -27.07 -1.97 12.85
C GLY A 123 -26.62 -1.27 14.13
N LEU A 124 -25.42 -0.68 14.13
CA LEU A 124 -24.86 0.08 15.25
C LEU A 124 -25.04 1.60 15.12
N THR A 125 -25.96 2.09 14.29
CA THR A 125 -26.20 3.53 14.09
C THR A 125 -26.43 4.27 15.42
N ASP A 126 -27.28 3.72 16.30
CA ASP A 126 -27.57 4.31 17.62
C ASP A 126 -26.54 3.94 18.70
N GLN A 127 -25.71 2.91 18.46
CA GLN A 127 -24.72 2.43 19.41
C GLN A 127 -23.35 3.08 19.21
N ARG A 128 -23.34 4.42 19.28
CA ARG A 128 -22.16 5.25 18.98
C ARG A 128 -20.90 4.83 19.75
N CYS A 129 -21.02 4.50 21.04
CA CYS A 129 -19.89 4.07 21.86
C CYS A 129 -19.30 2.74 21.39
N LEU A 130 -20.14 1.78 21.00
CA LEU A 130 -19.67 0.47 20.52
C LEU A 130 -19.02 0.61 19.15
N ARG A 131 -19.63 1.38 18.24
CA ARG A 131 -19.06 1.72 16.93
C ARG A 131 -17.70 2.39 17.04
N LYS A 132 -17.55 3.35 17.96
CA LYS A 132 -16.26 4.00 18.24
C LYS A 132 -15.18 3.01 18.67
N LYS A 133 -15.51 2.01 19.49
CA LYS A 133 -14.56 0.95 19.90
C LYS A 133 -14.11 0.10 18.71
N VAL A 134 -15.01 -0.25 17.80
CA VAL A 134 -14.67 -0.95 16.55
C VAL A 134 -13.71 -0.09 15.71
N CYS A 135 -14.07 1.17 15.47
CA CYS A 135 -13.24 2.09 14.71
C CYS A 135 -11.86 2.29 15.36
N GLN A 136 -11.79 2.35 16.69
CA GLN A 136 -10.54 2.51 17.43
C GLN A 136 -9.59 1.31 17.20
N GLN A 137 -10.07 0.07 17.32
CA GLN A 137 -9.22 -1.12 17.07
C GLN A 137 -8.65 -1.14 15.64
N ILE A 138 -9.46 -0.75 14.65
CA ILE A 138 -9.01 -0.67 13.25
C ILE A 138 -7.92 0.41 13.10
N ASN A 139 -8.12 1.61 13.68
CA ASN A 139 -7.11 2.68 13.63
C ASN A 139 -5.81 2.30 14.34
N GLU A 140 -5.88 1.69 15.53
CA GLU A 140 -4.69 1.29 16.29
C GLU A 140 -3.85 0.27 15.50
N SER A 141 -4.50 -0.74 14.90
CA SER A 141 -3.84 -1.69 14.02
C SER A 141 -3.27 -1.03 12.77
N ARG A 142 -4.01 -0.12 12.15
CA ARG A 142 -3.57 0.64 10.97
C ARG A 142 -2.30 1.44 11.28
N ASP A 143 -2.30 2.18 12.38
CA ASP A 143 -1.18 3.02 12.79
C ASP A 143 0.06 2.19 13.17
N GLY A 144 -0.15 1.07 13.87
CA GLY A 144 0.91 0.10 14.15
C GLY A 144 1.51 -0.49 12.87
N THR A 145 0.67 -0.86 11.92
CA THR A 145 1.08 -1.41 10.61
C THR A 145 1.92 -0.43 9.80
N ARG A 146 1.49 0.84 9.74
CA ARG A 146 2.25 1.91 9.08
C ARG A 146 3.62 2.09 9.74
N GLY A 147 3.66 2.06 11.07
CA GLY A 147 4.89 2.14 11.86
C GLY A 147 5.83 0.96 11.61
N ASP A 148 5.30 -0.25 11.49
CA ASP A 148 6.04 -1.46 11.15
C ASP A 148 6.65 -1.37 9.75
N ASP A 149 5.87 -0.99 8.73
CA ASP A 149 6.37 -0.83 7.35
C ASP A 149 7.46 0.26 7.28
N THR A 150 7.23 1.40 7.93
CA THR A 150 8.23 2.48 8.04
C THR A 150 9.52 1.96 8.70
N SER A 151 9.41 1.17 9.77
CA SER A 151 10.56 0.65 10.50
C SER A 151 11.32 -0.41 9.71
N ALA A 152 10.60 -1.29 9.00
CA ALA A 152 11.17 -2.31 8.14
C ALA A 152 11.92 -1.70 6.94
N LEU A 153 11.36 -0.65 6.33
CA LEU A 153 11.98 0.05 5.21
C LEU A 153 13.18 0.90 5.62
N LYS A 154 13.16 1.49 6.82
CA LYS A 154 14.13 2.49 7.25
C LYS A 154 15.57 2.06 7.01
N GLY A 155 15.97 0.85 7.37
CA GLY A 155 17.34 0.39 7.14
C GLY A 155 17.59 -0.03 5.69
N CYS A 156 16.66 -0.80 5.13
CA CYS A 156 16.80 -1.45 3.84
C CYS A 156 16.75 -0.49 2.64
N ILE A 157 16.06 0.65 2.76
CA ILE A 157 15.93 1.63 1.67
C ILE A 157 17.28 2.08 1.11
N ILE A 158 18.34 2.08 1.95
CA ILE A 158 19.70 2.45 1.54
C ILE A 158 20.25 1.50 0.47
N ASP A 159 19.90 0.22 0.54
CA ASP A 159 20.34 -0.78 -0.44
C ASP A 159 19.53 -0.68 -1.74
N TYR A 160 18.47 0.15 -1.77
CA TYR A 160 17.53 0.29 -2.88
C TYR A 160 17.72 1.58 -3.69
N LEU A 161 18.48 2.56 -3.18
CA LEU A 161 18.52 3.94 -3.69
C LEU A 161 18.97 4.02 -5.16
N LEU A 162 20.04 3.31 -5.51
CA LEU A 162 20.62 3.35 -6.85
C LEU A 162 20.30 2.08 -7.63
N VAL A 163 20.17 2.19 -8.97
CA VAL A 163 20.01 1.02 -9.85
C VAL A 163 21.13 0.01 -9.57
N ASP A 164 22.38 0.46 -9.55
CA ASP A 164 23.51 -0.29 -9.02
C ASP A 164 23.41 -0.44 -7.50
N THR A 165 22.99 -1.63 -7.06
CA THR A 165 22.82 -1.95 -5.65
C THR A 165 24.14 -2.01 -4.89
N VAL A 166 25.26 -2.31 -5.56
CA VAL A 166 26.59 -2.33 -4.94
C VAL A 166 27.01 -0.89 -4.63
N ALA A 167 26.85 0.02 -5.59
CA ALA A 167 27.06 1.45 -5.35
C ALA A 167 26.13 1.98 -4.26
N SER A 168 24.85 1.57 -4.26
CA SER A 168 23.89 1.95 -3.23
C SER A 168 24.35 1.56 -1.82
N GLN A 169 24.91 0.37 -1.66
CA GLN A 169 25.42 -0.13 -0.38
C GLN A 169 26.65 0.63 0.12
N ALA A 170 27.41 1.24 -0.79
CA ALA A 170 28.66 1.96 -0.54
C ALA A 170 28.48 3.45 -0.20
N LEU A 171 27.25 3.96 -0.16
CA LEU A 171 26.95 5.40 0.07
C LEU A 171 27.29 5.91 1.48
N GLY A 172 27.71 5.06 2.41
CA GLY A 172 28.09 5.48 3.77
C GLY A 172 26.93 5.96 4.65
N ILE A 173 25.68 5.84 4.19
CA ILE A 173 24.47 6.18 4.97
C ILE A 173 24.22 5.13 6.05
N LYS A 174 23.87 5.58 7.26
CA LYS A 174 23.57 4.71 8.41
C LYS A 174 22.26 3.95 8.21
N ARG A 175 22.35 2.62 8.31
CA ARG A 175 21.20 1.69 8.30
C ARG A 175 20.43 1.65 9.62
N LYS A 176 21.09 1.97 10.73
CA LYS A 176 20.52 1.94 12.08
C LYS A 176 20.66 3.32 12.75
N GLY A 177 19.76 3.63 13.68
CA GLY A 177 19.77 4.89 14.41
C GLY A 177 18.91 5.98 13.77
N LEU A 178 19.24 7.24 14.05
CA LEU A 178 18.53 8.42 13.52
C LEU A 178 18.88 8.66 12.04
N LYS A 179 17.92 9.15 11.24
CA LYS A 179 18.08 9.42 9.80
C LYS A 179 18.76 10.77 9.52
N GLY A 180 19.70 11.18 10.37
CA GLY A 180 20.33 12.51 10.29
C GLY A 180 21.23 12.71 9.06
N ASP A 181 21.62 11.63 8.40
CA ASP A 181 22.48 11.58 7.21
C ASP A 181 21.69 11.31 5.92
N ARG A 182 20.38 11.57 5.94
CA ARG A 182 19.46 11.43 4.79
C ARG A 182 18.75 12.74 4.50
N GLY A 183 17.72 12.68 3.66
CA GLY A 183 17.00 13.86 3.23
C GLY A 183 17.91 14.77 2.42
N TRP A 184 17.87 16.07 2.73
CA TRP A 184 18.69 17.08 2.07
C TRP A 184 20.18 17.06 2.45
N MET A 185 20.57 16.26 3.44
CA MET A 185 21.96 16.20 3.93
C MET A 185 22.88 15.29 3.10
N HIS A 186 22.32 14.36 2.32
CA HIS A 186 23.09 13.43 1.49
C HIS A 186 22.71 13.60 0.01
N PRO A 187 23.67 13.77 -0.91
CA PRO A 187 23.39 14.10 -2.32
C PRO A 187 22.39 13.15 -3.00
N VAL A 188 22.55 11.83 -2.84
CA VAL A 188 21.65 10.84 -3.45
C VAL A 188 20.22 10.92 -2.91
N THR A 189 20.02 11.04 -1.60
CA THR A 189 18.65 11.13 -1.05
C THR A 189 18.03 12.49 -1.36
N ALA A 190 18.84 13.56 -1.38
CA ALA A 190 18.42 14.88 -1.78
C ALA A 190 17.97 14.91 -3.25
N GLU A 191 18.73 14.27 -4.14
CA GLU A 191 18.39 14.14 -5.55
C GLU A 191 17.05 13.42 -5.75
N LEU A 192 16.89 12.26 -5.11
CA LEU A 192 15.67 11.45 -5.19
C LEU A 192 14.45 12.19 -4.65
N LEU A 193 14.60 12.98 -3.58
CA LEU A 193 13.53 13.80 -3.00
C LEU A 193 13.25 15.09 -3.76
N SER A 194 14.20 15.57 -4.56
CA SER A 194 14.06 16.84 -5.27
C SER A 194 12.97 16.75 -6.32
N PRO A 195 12.11 17.78 -6.46
CA PRO A 195 11.22 17.90 -7.60
C PRO A 195 11.96 17.73 -8.92
N ILE A 196 11.44 16.89 -9.80
CA ILE A 196 12.14 16.52 -11.05
C ILE A 196 12.43 17.71 -11.95
N LYS A 197 11.57 18.75 -11.88
CA LYS A 197 11.69 20.02 -12.60
C LYS A 197 12.94 20.82 -12.27
N TYR A 198 13.59 20.57 -11.12
CA TYR A 198 14.83 21.24 -10.76
C TYR A 198 16.04 20.42 -11.23
N PRO A 199 17.14 21.08 -11.64
CA PRO A 199 18.40 20.41 -11.94
C PRO A 199 18.92 19.62 -10.74
N ALA A 200 19.42 18.40 -10.99
CA ALA A 200 20.06 17.53 -10.00
C ALA A 200 21.47 18.03 -9.66
N THR A 201 21.57 19.11 -8.88
CA THR A 201 22.84 19.74 -8.51
C THR A 201 22.91 20.02 -7.01
N GLN A 202 24.13 20.08 -6.46
CA GLN A 202 24.35 20.40 -5.05
C GLN A 202 23.78 21.77 -4.66
N GLU A 203 23.78 22.74 -5.59
CA GLU A 203 23.16 24.05 -5.38
C GLU A 203 21.65 23.93 -5.18
N THR A 204 20.95 23.17 -6.05
CA THR A 204 19.52 22.89 -5.88
C THR A 204 19.23 22.25 -4.53
N TYR A 205 20.03 21.28 -4.10
CA TYR A 205 19.82 20.60 -2.82
C TYR A 205 20.00 21.55 -1.63
N ASN A 206 21.01 22.43 -1.70
CA ASN A 206 21.24 23.46 -0.68
C ASN A 206 20.08 24.47 -0.63
N ASP A 207 19.56 24.89 -1.78
CA ASP A 207 18.41 25.81 -1.86
C ASP A 207 17.15 25.17 -1.28
N LEU A 208 16.87 23.90 -1.60
CA LEU A 208 15.75 23.16 -1.02
C LEU A 208 15.88 23.03 0.50
N ASN A 209 17.09 22.74 1.00
CA ASN A 209 17.34 22.63 2.44
C ASN A 209 17.17 23.96 3.18
N ARG A 210 17.56 25.07 2.55
CA ARG A 210 17.49 26.42 3.14
C ARG A 210 16.15 27.13 2.90
N GLY A 211 15.25 26.54 2.11
CA GLY A 211 13.97 27.13 1.74
C GLY A 211 14.05 28.18 0.61
N GLY A 212 15.15 28.25 -0.13
CA GLY A 212 15.28 29.05 -1.35
C GLY A 212 14.52 28.45 -2.54
N LYS A 213 14.29 27.13 -2.53
CA LYS A 213 13.38 26.42 -3.44
C LYS A 213 12.35 25.64 -2.63
N ASN A 214 11.18 25.42 -3.23
CA ASN A 214 10.08 24.67 -2.60
C ASN A 214 9.96 23.27 -3.19
N ALA A 215 9.69 22.30 -2.32
CA ALA A 215 9.22 20.95 -2.67
C ALA A 215 7.88 20.70 -1.96
N ARG A 216 6.78 20.94 -2.67
CA ARG A 216 5.39 20.74 -2.19
C ARG A 216 4.85 19.39 -2.67
N ALA A 217 3.67 19.01 -2.19
CA ALA A 217 3.00 17.78 -2.59
C ALA A 217 2.72 17.68 -4.10
N GLY A 218 2.49 18.82 -4.77
CA GLY A 218 2.32 18.88 -6.23
C GLY A 218 3.63 18.91 -7.03
N ASP A 219 4.78 18.95 -6.36
CA ASP A 219 6.09 18.96 -7.01
C ASP A 219 6.65 17.53 -7.00
N PHE A 220 6.42 16.77 -8.07
CA PHE A 220 6.76 15.35 -8.13
C PHE A 220 8.25 15.07 -7.90
N PRO A 221 8.62 14.29 -6.86
CA PRO A 221 10.01 13.92 -6.60
C PRO A 221 10.60 13.01 -7.69
N ARG A 222 11.92 13.10 -7.91
CA ARG A 222 12.62 12.30 -8.92
C ARG A 222 12.51 10.78 -8.71
N PHE A 223 12.38 10.30 -7.47
CA PHE A 223 12.22 8.86 -7.21
C PHE A 223 10.97 8.23 -7.84
N LEU A 224 9.99 9.04 -8.24
CA LEU A 224 8.81 8.55 -8.96
C LEU A 224 9.14 8.12 -10.39
N TYR A 225 10.22 8.62 -10.98
CA TYR A 225 10.57 8.41 -12.38
C TYR A 225 11.73 7.40 -12.54
N PRO A 226 11.88 6.77 -13.72
CA PRO A 226 13.04 5.97 -14.05
C PRO A 226 14.36 6.69 -13.82
N ASP A 227 15.40 5.93 -13.49
CA ASP A 227 16.76 6.45 -13.36
C ASP A 227 17.19 7.16 -14.65
N GLY A 228 17.79 8.35 -14.51
CA GLY A 228 18.20 9.16 -15.66
C GLY A 228 17.06 9.85 -16.44
N HIS A 229 15.80 9.76 -15.99
CA HIS A 229 14.69 10.44 -16.66
C HIS A 229 14.91 11.96 -16.74
N ILE A 230 14.75 12.52 -17.95
CA ILE A 230 14.93 13.94 -18.25
C ILE A 230 13.56 14.62 -18.20
N TYR A 231 13.43 15.64 -17.35
CA TYR A 231 12.18 16.40 -17.22
C TYR A 231 11.75 17.03 -18.55
N ASN A 232 10.53 16.70 -18.98
CA ASN A 232 9.85 17.37 -20.08
C ASN A 232 8.67 18.20 -19.54
N PRO A 233 8.68 19.54 -19.61
CA PRO A 233 7.57 20.35 -19.14
C PRO A 233 6.29 20.18 -19.96
N ASP A 234 6.40 19.73 -21.22
CA ASP A 234 5.27 19.50 -22.11
C ASP A 234 4.65 18.11 -21.93
N ASP A 235 5.35 17.21 -21.24
CA ASP A 235 4.92 15.84 -20.94
C ASP A 235 5.56 15.38 -19.62
N ILE A 236 4.95 15.80 -18.52
CA ILE A 236 5.41 15.47 -17.16
C ILE A 236 5.03 14.03 -16.80
N GLU A 237 4.02 13.46 -17.44
CA GLU A 237 3.46 12.16 -17.08
C GLU A 237 4.32 11.00 -17.55
N THR A 238 5.04 11.15 -18.66
CA THR A 238 5.92 10.09 -19.16
C THR A 238 6.87 9.56 -18.07
N GLY A 239 6.72 8.26 -17.78
CA GLY A 239 7.53 7.55 -16.79
C GLY A 239 7.17 7.82 -15.32
N ILE A 240 6.12 8.59 -15.02
CA ILE A 240 5.71 8.82 -13.64
C ILE A 240 5.34 7.49 -12.95
N LEU A 241 5.71 7.35 -11.68
CA LEU A 241 5.55 6.13 -10.86
C LEU A 241 6.34 4.89 -11.33
N GLN A 242 7.13 4.98 -12.40
CA GLN A 242 7.92 3.85 -12.93
C GLN A 242 9.35 3.78 -12.37
N GLY A 243 9.70 4.62 -11.40
CA GLY A 243 11.02 4.62 -10.77
C GLY A 243 11.41 3.30 -10.12
N HIS A 244 12.66 2.87 -10.27
CA HIS A 244 13.14 1.61 -9.71
C HIS A 244 12.95 1.53 -8.19
N LEU A 245 13.08 2.67 -7.50
CA LEU A 245 12.88 2.73 -6.05
C LEU A 245 11.43 2.43 -5.67
N MET A 246 10.46 2.95 -6.43
CA MET A 246 9.03 2.66 -6.22
C MET A 246 8.75 1.15 -6.33
N LEU A 247 9.27 0.51 -7.37
CA LEU A 247 9.08 -0.93 -7.61
C LEU A 247 9.77 -1.80 -6.54
N ARG A 248 10.97 -1.40 -6.08
CA ARG A 248 11.68 -2.08 -4.98
C ARG A 248 10.92 -1.96 -3.66
N VAL A 249 10.39 -0.78 -3.34
CA VAL A 249 9.60 -0.56 -2.12
C VAL A 249 8.25 -1.27 -2.21
N ALA A 250 7.60 -1.31 -3.37
CA ALA A 250 6.39 -2.09 -3.59
C ALA A 250 6.61 -3.57 -3.25
N LYS A 251 7.64 -4.20 -3.82
CA LYS A 251 8.01 -5.59 -3.50
C LYS A 251 8.39 -5.76 -2.03
N HIS A 252 9.09 -4.79 -1.43
CA HIS A 252 9.42 -4.85 0.00
C HIS A 252 8.16 -4.88 0.87
N ILE A 253 7.23 -3.95 0.65
CA ILE A 253 6.00 -3.81 1.45
C ILE A 253 5.07 -5.00 1.20
N LEU A 254 4.94 -5.47 -0.04
CA LEU A 254 3.92 -6.46 -0.41
C LEU A 254 4.43 -7.90 -0.36
N GLN A 255 5.71 -8.15 -0.65
CA GLN A 255 6.31 -9.50 -0.67
C GLN A 255 7.38 -9.72 0.41
N GLY A 256 7.89 -8.65 1.00
CA GLY A 256 8.88 -8.68 2.07
C GLY A 256 10.30 -8.27 1.63
N PRO A 257 11.23 -8.05 2.58
CA PRO A 257 12.53 -7.44 2.29
C PRO A 257 13.39 -8.20 1.28
N THR A 258 13.30 -9.54 1.27
CA THR A 258 14.08 -10.39 0.36
C THR A 258 13.61 -10.28 -1.09
N ALA A 259 12.38 -9.82 -1.33
CA ALA A 259 11.83 -9.65 -2.67
C ALA A 259 12.20 -8.31 -3.32
N ALA A 260 12.57 -7.32 -2.53
CA ALA A 260 12.82 -5.95 -3.00
C ALA A 260 13.82 -5.89 -4.17
N LEU A 261 14.91 -6.68 -4.10
CA LEU A 261 15.94 -6.74 -5.13
C LEU A 261 15.88 -8.01 -6.00
N ALA A 262 14.93 -8.90 -5.75
CA ALA A 262 14.74 -10.10 -6.55
C ALA A 262 13.98 -9.79 -7.86
N GLY A 263 13.93 -10.77 -8.76
CA GLY A 263 13.15 -10.70 -10.00
C GLY A 263 11.64 -10.52 -9.75
N ALA A 264 10.91 -10.22 -10.83
CA ALA A 264 9.46 -10.06 -10.81
C ALA A 264 8.75 -11.31 -10.24
N GLY A 265 7.71 -11.09 -9.43
CA GLY A 265 6.91 -12.17 -8.83
C GLY A 265 7.61 -12.98 -7.73
N PHE A 266 8.86 -12.66 -7.37
CA PHE A 266 9.55 -13.40 -6.32
C PHE A 266 8.92 -13.13 -4.95
N HIS A 267 8.66 -14.20 -4.20
CA HIS A 267 8.37 -14.17 -2.77
C HIS A 267 9.04 -15.34 -2.07
N ARG A 268 9.33 -15.18 -0.77
CA ARG A 268 9.94 -16.24 0.06
C ARG A 268 8.86 -16.89 0.93
N GLY A 269 8.83 -18.22 0.99
CA GLY A 269 7.98 -18.97 1.93
C GLY A 269 6.47 -18.92 1.58
N ARG A 270 5.62 -18.92 2.62
CA ARG A 270 4.15 -19.10 2.52
C ARG A 270 3.35 -17.89 1.99
N GLY A 271 4.00 -16.98 1.25
CA GLY A 271 3.39 -15.77 0.68
C GLY A 271 3.66 -14.51 1.52
N GLY A 272 3.79 -13.37 0.83
CA GLY A 272 4.05 -12.07 1.47
C GLY A 272 2.80 -11.40 2.03
N ASN A 273 2.95 -10.13 2.43
CA ASN A 273 1.86 -9.29 2.93
C ASN A 273 0.68 -9.22 1.93
N ALA A 274 0.92 -9.22 0.63
CA ALA A 274 -0.17 -9.22 -0.35
C ALA A 274 -1.06 -10.47 -0.25
N SER A 275 -0.46 -11.65 -0.07
CA SER A 275 -1.21 -12.90 0.15
C SER A 275 -2.04 -12.83 1.43
N LEU A 276 -1.44 -12.34 2.51
CA LEU A 276 -2.10 -12.18 3.82
C LEU A 276 -3.25 -11.15 3.79
N MET A 277 -3.25 -10.19 2.84
CA MET A 277 -4.34 -9.23 2.63
C MET A 277 -5.35 -9.68 1.58
N ASN A 278 -5.19 -10.87 0.97
CA ASN A 278 -5.92 -11.31 -0.22
C ASN A 278 -5.86 -10.30 -1.38
N LEU A 279 -4.74 -9.59 -1.52
CA LEU A 279 -4.52 -8.61 -2.57
C LEU A 279 -4.04 -9.33 -3.84
N SER A 280 -4.91 -9.43 -4.84
CA SER A 280 -4.62 -10.06 -6.14
C SER A 280 -4.00 -9.11 -7.17
N GLY A 281 -4.11 -7.80 -6.93
CA GLY A 281 -3.56 -6.76 -7.78
C GLY A 281 -3.41 -5.45 -7.01
N VAL A 282 -2.45 -4.62 -7.38
CA VAL A 282 -2.28 -3.30 -6.76
C VAL A 282 -3.41 -2.37 -7.19
N THR A 283 -3.78 -1.45 -6.30
CA THR A 283 -4.75 -0.37 -6.57
C THR A 283 -4.02 0.99 -6.55
N PRO A 284 -4.64 2.07 -7.06
CA PRO A 284 -4.08 3.43 -6.94
C PRO A 284 -3.70 3.81 -5.50
N ASN A 285 -4.55 3.46 -4.53
CA ASN A 285 -4.31 3.68 -3.11
C ASN A 285 -3.08 2.94 -2.57
N VAL A 286 -2.82 1.72 -3.05
CA VAL A 286 -1.61 0.94 -2.70
C VAL A 286 -0.36 1.62 -3.25
N ILE A 287 -0.40 2.08 -4.51
CA ILE A 287 0.72 2.79 -5.15
C ILE A 287 1.01 4.13 -4.43
N ALA A 288 -0.03 4.88 -4.08
CA ALA A 288 0.09 6.10 -3.30
C ALA A 288 0.69 5.85 -1.90
N TYR A 289 0.29 4.77 -1.23
CA TYR A 289 0.88 4.36 0.05
C TYR A 289 2.38 4.05 -0.10
N ILE A 290 2.77 3.32 -1.15
CA ILE A 290 4.18 3.03 -1.49
C ILE A 290 4.97 4.32 -1.72
N ALA A 291 4.41 5.29 -2.46
CA ALA A 291 5.05 6.57 -2.73
C ALA A 291 5.33 7.35 -1.44
N VAL A 292 4.32 7.40 -0.57
CA VAL A 292 4.40 8.06 0.74
C VAL A 292 5.46 7.39 1.64
N GLN A 293 5.45 6.05 1.74
CA GLN A 293 6.44 5.31 2.53
C GLN A 293 7.86 5.50 1.98
N THR A 294 8.01 5.49 0.65
CA THR A 294 9.30 5.76 -0.04
C THR A 294 9.84 7.13 0.34
N ARG A 295 9.02 8.19 0.15
CA ARG A 295 9.43 9.56 0.49
C ARG A 295 9.79 9.69 1.97
N PHE A 296 8.98 9.12 2.87
CA PHE A 296 9.27 9.15 4.30
C PHE A 296 10.59 8.44 4.64
N ALA A 297 10.88 7.29 4.02
CA ALA A 297 12.12 6.54 4.23
C ALA A 297 13.38 7.29 3.75
N LEU A 298 13.25 8.11 2.69
CA LEU A 298 14.30 8.98 2.15
C LEU A 298 14.54 10.24 3.01
N SER A 299 13.50 10.75 3.68
CA SER A 299 13.60 11.96 4.50
C SER A 299 14.44 11.76 5.77
N SER A 300 14.86 12.87 6.39
CA SER A 300 15.52 12.88 7.70
C SER A 300 14.55 12.80 8.89
N GLN A 301 13.23 12.83 8.66
CA GLN A 301 12.20 12.88 9.70
C GLN A 301 12.21 11.64 10.60
N SER A 302 12.48 11.80 11.91
CA SER A 302 12.57 10.68 12.84
C SER A 302 11.22 10.07 13.21
N MET A 303 10.16 10.87 13.11
CA MET A 303 8.79 10.51 13.47
C MET A 303 7.86 10.84 12.31
N TRP A 304 6.79 10.07 12.23
CA TRP A 304 5.73 10.35 11.27
C TRP A 304 5.00 11.63 11.61
N GLY A 305 4.69 12.42 10.59
CA GLY A 305 3.82 13.58 10.69
C GLY A 305 3.08 13.78 9.38
N LYS A 306 1.96 14.51 9.42
CA LYS A 306 1.21 14.88 8.20
C LYS A 306 2.05 15.74 7.25
N ARG A 307 3.01 16.50 7.79
CA ARG A 307 3.85 17.43 7.05
C ARG A 307 5.34 17.20 7.30
N ASP A 308 6.12 17.45 6.26
CA ASP A 308 7.58 17.55 6.28
C ASP A 308 7.96 18.89 5.62
N GLY A 309 8.10 19.92 6.46
CA GLY A 309 8.22 21.31 6.01
C GLY A 309 6.96 21.75 5.23
N LEU A 310 7.15 22.13 3.97
CA LEU A 310 6.07 22.53 3.05
C LEU A 310 5.37 21.34 2.37
N PHE A 311 5.91 20.13 2.52
CA PHE A 311 5.36 18.95 1.90
C PHE A 311 4.24 18.35 2.75
N ASP A 312 3.05 18.19 2.18
CA ASP A 312 1.91 17.56 2.85
C ASP A 312 1.74 16.13 2.33
N TYR A 313 1.88 15.14 3.22
CA TYR A 313 1.81 13.73 2.84
C TYR A 313 0.40 13.30 2.44
N GLN A 314 -0.64 13.91 3.00
CA GLN A 314 -2.02 13.59 2.65
C GLN A 314 -2.34 14.12 1.25
N GLU A 315 -1.96 15.37 0.97
CA GLU A 315 -2.11 15.95 -0.36
C GLU A 315 -1.32 15.14 -1.40
N PHE A 316 -0.09 14.73 -1.08
CA PHE A 316 0.71 13.90 -1.98
C PHE A 316 0.07 12.55 -2.26
N TYR A 317 -0.44 11.87 -1.23
CA TYR A 317 -1.15 10.60 -1.40
C TYR A 317 -2.30 10.73 -2.40
N TRP A 318 -3.17 11.73 -2.21
CA TRP A 318 -4.34 11.90 -3.07
C TRP A 318 -4.00 12.40 -4.48
N ARG A 319 -2.93 13.20 -4.64
CA ARG A 319 -2.40 13.54 -5.96
C ARG A 319 -1.89 12.32 -6.74
N ILE A 320 -1.34 11.32 -6.05
CA ILE A 320 -0.91 10.07 -6.70
C ILE A 320 -2.12 9.22 -7.05
N VAL A 321 -3.14 9.16 -6.18
CA VAL A 321 -4.40 8.45 -6.49
C VAL A 321 -5.10 9.07 -7.71
N SER A 322 -5.14 10.40 -7.81
CA SER A 322 -5.82 11.10 -8.91
C SER A 322 -5.14 10.95 -10.27
N LEU A 323 -3.92 10.39 -10.34
CA LEU A 323 -3.29 10.01 -11.62
C LEU A 323 -3.96 8.79 -12.28
N PHE A 324 -4.89 8.14 -11.57
CA PHE A 324 -5.63 6.97 -12.03
C PHE A 324 -7.13 7.25 -12.13
N ASP A 325 -7.54 8.52 -12.06
CA ASP A 325 -8.92 8.91 -12.32
C ASP A 325 -9.25 8.65 -13.80
N ASP A 326 -10.53 8.52 -14.13
CA ASP A 326 -11.01 8.30 -15.51
C ASP A 326 -10.36 7.12 -16.26
N ASP A 327 -9.95 6.08 -15.51
CA ASP A 327 -9.31 4.84 -16.02
C ASP A 327 -7.89 5.05 -16.60
N GLU A 328 -7.23 6.15 -16.23
CA GLU A 328 -5.82 6.40 -16.55
C GLU A 328 -4.86 5.51 -15.72
N GLY A 329 -3.60 5.40 -16.15
CA GLY A 329 -2.54 4.70 -15.41
C GLY A 329 -2.68 3.17 -15.32
N GLN A 330 -3.51 2.54 -16.17
CA GLN A 330 -3.65 1.07 -16.19
C GLN A 330 -2.35 0.34 -16.55
N ASP A 331 -1.49 0.96 -17.37
CA ASP A 331 -0.14 0.48 -17.68
C ASP A 331 0.76 0.48 -16.43
N ILE A 332 0.64 1.51 -15.58
CA ILE A 332 1.36 1.58 -14.29
C ILE A 332 0.85 0.48 -13.36
N ILE A 333 -0.47 0.27 -13.24
CA ILE A 333 -1.03 -0.84 -12.46
C ILE A 333 -0.50 -2.19 -12.97
N ALA A 334 -0.48 -2.40 -14.28
CA ALA A 334 0.06 -3.61 -14.90
C ALA A 334 1.55 -3.80 -14.60
N LEU A 335 2.35 -2.73 -14.66
CA LEU A 335 3.78 -2.75 -14.33
C LEU A 335 4.01 -3.21 -12.88
N TYR A 336 3.29 -2.63 -11.93
CA TYR A 336 3.41 -3.03 -10.52
C TYR A 336 2.93 -4.46 -10.31
N ASN A 337 1.85 -4.88 -10.96
CA ASN A 337 1.37 -6.26 -10.88
C ASN A 337 2.38 -7.26 -11.42
N TYR A 338 3.07 -6.93 -12.52
CA TYR A 338 4.18 -7.73 -13.02
C TYR A 338 5.30 -7.83 -11.98
N HIS A 339 5.79 -6.71 -11.46
CA HIS A 339 6.91 -6.74 -10.51
C HIS A 339 6.57 -7.44 -9.19
N VAL A 340 5.34 -7.26 -8.68
CA VAL A 340 4.94 -7.76 -7.35
C VAL A 340 4.41 -9.19 -7.42
N PHE A 341 3.64 -9.55 -8.45
CA PHE A 341 2.95 -10.84 -8.57
C PHE A 341 3.48 -11.74 -9.68
N GLY A 342 4.28 -11.20 -10.60
CA GLY A 342 4.76 -11.95 -11.77
C GLY A 342 3.71 -12.06 -12.88
N ASN A 343 2.62 -11.30 -12.80
CA ASN A 343 1.57 -11.31 -13.81
C ASN A 343 2.11 -10.66 -15.09
N PRO A 344 2.16 -11.38 -16.23
CA PRO A 344 2.67 -10.78 -17.46
C PRO A 344 1.78 -9.58 -17.84
N PRO A 345 2.36 -8.44 -18.24
CA PRO A 345 1.57 -7.32 -18.73
C PRO A 345 0.79 -7.75 -19.97
N PRO A 346 -0.42 -7.20 -20.21
CA PRO A 346 -1.17 -7.47 -21.43
C PRO A 346 -0.32 -7.12 -22.66
N ALA A 347 -0.46 -7.88 -23.74
CA ALA A 347 0.42 -7.81 -24.91
C ALA A 347 0.56 -6.39 -25.51
N SER A 348 -0.40 -5.49 -25.32
CA SER A 348 -0.38 -4.09 -25.76
C SER A 348 0.56 -3.17 -24.95
N ALA A 349 0.91 -3.53 -23.71
CA ALA A 349 1.84 -2.76 -22.85
C ALA A 349 3.31 -3.23 -23.00
N SER A 350 3.55 -4.32 -23.73
CA SER A 350 4.88 -4.92 -23.93
C SER A 350 5.84 -4.08 -24.78
N ALA A 351 5.35 -3.02 -25.45
CA ALA A 351 6.16 -2.16 -26.30
C ALA A 351 7.16 -1.26 -25.54
N LEU A 352 6.94 -1.02 -24.24
CA LEU A 352 7.81 -0.15 -23.43
C LEU A 352 8.86 -0.92 -22.60
N ALA A 353 8.76 -2.25 -22.51
CA ALA A 353 9.70 -3.08 -21.74
C ALA A 353 10.78 -3.76 -22.60
N ASN A 354 10.65 -3.73 -23.93
CA ASN A 354 11.51 -4.46 -24.86
C ASN A 354 12.38 -3.52 -25.69
N SER A 355 13.32 -2.80 -25.06
CA SER A 355 14.41 -2.17 -25.82
C SER A 355 15.69 -3.01 -25.87
N GLU A 356 15.75 -4.25 -25.38
CA GLU A 356 17.05 -4.96 -25.40
C GLU A 356 17.08 -6.50 -25.38
N LEU A 357 16.00 -7.22 -25.63
CA LEU A 357 16.09 -8.67 -25.86
C LEU A 357 15.19 -9.11 -27.00
N GLU A 358 15.80 -9.36 -28.17
CA GLU A 358 15.20 -10.25 -29.17
C GLU A 358 14.83 -11.56 -28.46
N PRO A 359 13.62 -12.11 -28.64
CA PRO A 359 13.29 -13.41 -28.10
C PRO A 359 14.20 -14.44 -28.78
N ILE A 360 15.25 -14.85 -28.07
CA ILE A 360 16.06 -16.00 -28.43
C ILE A 360 15.14 -17.21 -28.29
N THR A 361 14.51 -17.64 -29.38
CA THR A 361 13.85 -18.94 -29.48
C THR A 361 14.93 -20.02 -29.59
N GLU A 362 15.74 -20.16 -28.54
CA GLU A 362 16.64 -21.30 -28.41
C GLU A 362 15.81 -22.50 -27.95
N GLU A 363 15.73 -23.49 -28.82
CA GLU A 363 15.14 -24.79 -28.52
C GLU A 363 15.80 -25.39 -27.28
N SER A 364 15.02 -25.55 -26.20
CA SER A 364 15.47 -26.02 -24.89
C SER A 364 16.11 -27.39 -24.99
N ASP A 365 17.22 -27.59 -24.27
CA ASP A 365 17.88 -28.90 -24.13
C ASP A 365 16.91 -29.98 -23.63
N TYR A 366 15.86 -29.60 -22.91
CA TYR A 366 14.82 -30.52 -22.46
C TYR A 366 13.97 -31.06 -23.61
N ASP A 367 13.61 -30.22 -24.57
CA ASP A 367 12.83 -30.62 -25.74
C ASP A 367 13.66 -31.51 -26.66
N LYS A 368 14.93 -31.14 -26.90
CA LYS A 368 15.91 -31.99 -27.58
C LYS A 368 16.07 -33.35 -26.90
N LEU A 369 16.16 -33.38 -25.57
CA LEU A 369 16.25 -34.63 -24.81
C LEU A 369 14.98 -35.48 -24.95
N LYS A 370 13.80 -34.87 -24.97
CA LYS A 370 12.51 -35.55 -25.15
C LYS A 370 12.40 -36.18 -26.54
N GLU A 371 12.83 -35.47 -27.58
CA GLU A 371 12.90 -35.99 -28.95
C GLU A 371 13.92 -37.11 -29.08
N GLN A 372 15.13 -36.96 -28.52
CA GLN A 372 16.15 -38.00 -28.52
C GLN A 372 15.66 -39.27 -27.81
N ARG A 373 14.93 -39.13 -26.70
CA ARG A 373 14.31 -40.26 -25.98
C ARG A 373 13.18 -40.90 -26.79
N ALA A 374 12.37 -40.11 -27.50
CA ALA A 374 11.33 -40.63 -28.39
C ALA A 374 11.94 -41.41 -29.57
N ALA A 375 12.96 -40.85 -30.23
CA ALA A 375 13.69 -41.49 -31.31
C ALA A 375 14.41 -42.78 -30.85
N LYS A 376 15.00 -42.78 -29.65
CA LYS A 376 15.61 -43.98 -29.06
C LYS A 376 14.59 -45.09 -28.80
N ARG A 377 13.40 -44.75 -28.29
CA ARG A 377 12.30 -45.70 -28.08
C ARG A 377 11.80 -46.28 -29.41
N ALA A 378 11.61 -45.44 -30.43
CA ALA A 378 11.21 -45.88 -31.76
C ALA A 378 12.23 -46.87 -32.38
N ARG A 379 13.53 -46.58 -32.25
CA ARG A 379 14.61 -47.48 -32.72
C ARG A 379 14.63 -48.82 -31.96
N GLN A 380 14.33 -48.82 -30.67
CA GLN A 380 14.27 -50.03 -29.86
C GLN A 380 13.01 -50.87 -30.11
N ALA A 381 11.90 -50.25 -30.54
CA ALA A 381 10.66 -50.95 -30.89
C ALA A 381 10.68 -51.57 -32.30
N THR A 382 11.67 -51.22 -33.13
CA THR A 382 11.82 -51.73 -34.50
C THR A 382 12.91 -52.81 -34.62
N ARG A 383 13.48 -53.24 -33.49
CA ARG A 383 14.44 -54.34 -33.35
C ARG A 383 13.77 -55.47 -32.61
#